data_AF-A0A536ERD8-F1
#
_entry.id   AF-A0A536ERD8-F1
#
_cell.length_a   1.000
_cell.length_b   1.000
_cell.length_c   1.000
_cell.angle_alpha   90.00
_cell.angle_beta   90.00
_cell.angle_gamma   90.00
#
_symmetry.space_group_name_H-M   'P 1'
#
loop_
_entity.id
_entity.type
_entity.pdbx_description
1 polymer ?
#
loop_
_entity_poly.entity_id
_entity_poly.type
_entity_poly.pdbx_seq_one_letter_code
_entity_poly.pdbx_strand_id
1 'polypeptide(L)'
;MSEREPNRKDSRLKPTSAVVDELHQGDIHGAFGTIRVSDVTPRRTWRRRLLTLAAIIGPGLIVMVGDNDAGGVSTYAQAGQDFGYSLLWTLLLLIPVLIVNQEMVVRLGAVTGVGYARLISERFGRFWGWYSAVGIFLLNFLTISTEFMGISLAGEYFGLSPVLVVPLAALILIAITVSGNFRRWERAMFVFLFASLLVLPLALLSHPDPGAALKGFLVPGVQGGLTSNSALLIVAVVGTTVAPWQLFFQQSNVIDKRITPRWLDYEKADTAIGAFVVVIGAAAIMMATASAFTGTSEFGHYQDGLRIAQGLASHISPVAGTIFALLLFDASIVGASAVTLATSYAFGDMFGVRHSLHRGVREAKLFYASYTGMVALAAAIVLIPRAPLGLITTAVQALAGIMLPSATVFAVLLCNDRAVLGPWVNKLWLNAVAGVIVAAMLVLSLILVVSTVVPSVDVTVLLVVLGSVAGLILFVGGAWSWFSNRGAPAEPEISREERANWRMPALVLLERPTWSGLRSTAMYALAGYLVLSIVLLAVKAVELATQR
;
A
#
# COMPACT_ATOMS: atom_id res chain seq x y z
N MET A 1 -65.35 12.68 -28.73
CA MET A 1 -64.81 11.67 -27.80
C MET A 1 -63.68 10.93 -28.50
N SER A 2 -62.45 11.17 -28.06
CA SER A 2 -61.28 10.36 -28.39
C SER A 2 -60.41 10.45 -27.14
N GLU A 3 -60.51 9.42 -26.30
CA GLU A 3 -59.67 9.25 -25.12
C GLU A 3 -58.23 9.03 -25.58
N ARG A 4 -57.32 9.88 -25.10
CA ARG A 4 -55.88 9.65 -25.21
C ARG A 4 -55.46 8.71 -24.08
N GLU A 5 -55.13 7.47 -24.42
CA GLU A 5 -54.31 6.62 -23.56
C GLU A 5 -52.91 7.26 -23.36
N PRO A 6 -52.36 7.30 -22.13
CA PRO A 6 -50.97 7.65 -21.92
C PRO A 6 -50.10 6.43 -22.25
N ASN A 7 -49.46 6.42 -23.43
CA ASN A 7 -48.54 5.35 -23.81
C ASN A 7 -47.26 5.43 -22.96
N ARG A 8 -47.29 4.62 -21.91
CA ARG A 8 -46.23 4.22 -20.98
C ARG A 8 -45.06 3.60 -21.76
N LYS A 9 -44.11 4.40 -22.26
CA LYS A 9 -42.84 3.90 -22.81
C LYS A 9 -41.78 5.00 -23.01
N ASP A 10 -41.45 5.75 -21.97
CA ASP A 10 -40.12 6.39 -21.87
C ASP A 10 -39.77 6.71 -20.41
N SER A 11 -39.35 5.68 -19.68
CA SER A 11 -38.66 5.85 -18.40
C SER A 11 -37.72 4.68 -18.10
N ARG A 12 -37.05 4.17 -19.14
CA ARG A 12 -35.78 3.47 -18.89
C ARG A 12 -34.78 4.54 -18.48
N LEU A 13 -34.76 4.86 -17.19
CA LEU A 13 -33.62 5.50 -16.55
C LEU A 13 -32.39 4.69 -16.99
N LYS A 14 -31.63 5.22 -17.95
CA LYS A 14 -30.28 4.72 -18.22
C LYS A 14 -29.57 4.77 -16.87
N PRO A 15 -29.01 3.67 -16.36
CA PRO A 15 -28.15 3.77 -15.20
C PRO A 15 -26.94 4.59 -15.64
N THR A 16 -26.95 5.89 -15.32
CA THR A 16 -25.80 6.78 -15.43
C THR A 16 -24.79 6.36 -14.37
N SER A 17 -24.13 5.24 -14.63
CA SER A 17 -23.11 4.68 -13.75
C SER A 17 -21.96 5.67 -13.65
N ALA A 18 -21.33 5.76 -12.47
CA ALA A 18 -20.08 6.49 -12.29
C ALA A 18 -18.90 5.96 -13.13
N VAL A 19 -19.04 4.78 -13.76
CA VAL A 19 -18.00 4.21 -14.62
C VAL A 19 -17.83 5.09 -15.86
N VAL A 20 -16.68 5.75 -15.94
CA VAL A 20 -16.38 6.76 -16.96
C VAL A 20 -16.04 6.13 -18.33
N ASP A 21 -15.70 4.84 -18.35
CA ASP A 21 -15.17 4.15 -19.54
C ASP A 21 -15.90 2.82 -19.76
N GLU A 22 -16.39 2.59 -20.99
CA GLU A 22 -17.04 1.34 -21.40
C GLU A 22 -16.08 0.14 -21.25
N LEU A 23 -14.76 0.37 -21.31
CA LEU A 23 -13.75 -0.68 -21.10
C LEU A 23 -13.70 -1.22 -19.67
N HIS A 24 -14.22 -0.49 -18.68
CA HIS A 24 -14.33 -0.96 -17.28
C HIS A 24 -15.67 -1.69 -17.02
N GLN A 25 -16.45 -1.94 -18.07
CA GLN A 25 -17.65 -2.77 -18.02
C GLN A 25 -17.42 -4.08 -18.77
N GLY A 26 -18.09 -5.16 -18.32
CA GLY A 26 -18.01 -6.47 -18.96
C GLY A 26 -17.52 -7.58 -18.03
N ASP A 27 -17.11 -8.69 -18.64
CA ASP A 27 -16.71 -9.91 -17.92
C ASP A 27 -15.44 -9.67 -17.09
N ILE A 28 -15.37 -10.33 -15.93
CA ILE A 28 -14.17 -10.37 -15.10
C ILE A 28 -13.21 -11.38 -15.72
N HIS A 29 -12.03 -10.92 -16.13
CA HIS A 29 -10.97 -11.75 -16.66
C HIS A 29 -9.79 -11.80 -15.69
N GLY A 30 -9.77 -12.82 -14.83
CA GLY A 30 -8.65 -13.06 -13.93
C GLY A 30 -7.58 -14.00 -14.50
N ALA A 31 -6.47 -14.09 -13.78
CA ALA A 31 -5.37 -14.99 -14.07
C ALA A 31 -5.83 -16.44 -14.21
N PHE A 32 -6.63 -16.93 -13.26
CA PHE A 32 -7.06 -18.33 -13.15
C PHE A 32 -8.51 -18.60 -13.57
N GLY A 33 -9.24 -17.62 -14.12
CA GLY A 33 -10.61 -17.84 -14.56
C GLY A 33 -11.29 -16.62 -15.18
N THR A 34 -12.51 -16.84 -15.67
CA THR A 34 -13.38 -15.77 -16.20
C THR A 34 -14.75 -15.89 -15.54
N ILE A 35 -15.31 -14.77 -15.07
CA ILE A 35 -16.70 -14.70 -14.58
C ILE A 35 -17.48 -13.80 -15.55
N ARG A 36 -18.53 -14.36 -16.16
CA ARG A 36 -19.37 -13.61 -17.10
C ARG A 36 -20.30 -12.65 -16.36
N VAL A 37 -20.61 -11.50 -16.96
CA VAL A 37 -21.60 -10.55 -16.39
C VAL A 37 -22.94 -11.23 -16.15
N SER A 38 -23.37 -12.08 -17.09
CA SER A 38 -24.60 -12.86 -17.01
C SER A 38 -24.61 -13.94 -15.93
N ASP A 39 -23.47 -14.21 -15.29
CA ASP A 39 -23.39 -15.20 -14.22
C ASP A 39 -23.94 -14.63 -12.91
N VAL A 40 -25.23 -14.86 -12.70
CA VAL A 40 -25.99 -14.50 -11.49
C VAL A 40 -26.18 -15.69 -10.55
N THR A 41 -25.53 -16.83 -10.82
CA THR A 41 -25.84 -18.09 -10.12
C THR A 41 -25.27 -18.06 -8.70
N PRO A 42 -26.09 -18.38 -7.66
CA PRO A 42 -25.59 -18.44 -6.29
C PRO A 42 -24.54 -19.54 -6.12
N ARG A 43 -23.45 -19.23 -5.43
CA ARG A 43 -22.34 -20.16 -5.15
C ARG A 43 -22.67 -21.01 -3.91
N ARG A 44 -23.46 -22.06 -4.11
CA ARG A 44 -23.90 -22.98 -3.04
C ARG A 44 -22.85 -24.03 -2.65
N THR A 45 -22.06 -24.52 -3.61
CA THR A 45 -21.04 -25.54 -3.35
C THR A 45 -19.66 -24.93 -3.09
N TRP A 46 -18.87 -25.56 -2.22
CA TRP A 46 -17.52 -25.12 -1.90
C TRP A 46 -16.61 -25.05 -3.15
N ARG A 47 -16.69 -26.04 -4.03
CA ARG A 47 -15.97 -26.04 -5.32
C ARG A 47 -16.28 -24.80 -6.17
N ARG A 48 -17.55 -24.39 -6.28
CA ARG A 48 -17.92 -23.18 -7.04
C ARG A 48 -17.42 -21.91 -6.36
N ARG A 49 -17.41 -21.85 -5.03
CA ARG A 49 -16.85 -20.71 -4.28
C ARG A 49 -15.34 -20.60 -4.50
N LEU A 50 -14.61 -21.71 -4.44
CA LEU A 50 -13.17 -21.72 -4.71
C LEU A 50 -12.83 -21.32 -6.15
N LEU A 51 -13.57 -21.83 -7.14
CA LEU A 51 -13.35 -21.43 -8.54
C LEU A 51 -13.67 -19.95 -8.77
N THR A 52 -14.69 -19.42 -8.10
CA THR A 52 -14.99 -17.99 -8.11
C THR A 52 -13.89 -17.17 -7.45
N LEU A 53 -13.40 -17.62 -6.27
CA LEU A 53 -12.28 -16.98 -5.60
C LEU A 53 -11.04 -17.00 -6.51
N ALA A 54 -10.69 -18.12 -7.12
CA ALA A 54 -9.55 -18.21 -8.04
C ALA A 54 -9.66 -17.29 -9.27
N ALA A 55 -10.88 -16.99 -9.74
CA ALA A 55 -11.07 -16.02 -10.82
C ALA A 55 -10.95 -14.56 -10.35
N ILE A 56 -11.25 -14.28 -9.07
CA ILE A 56 -11.24 -12.92 -8.48
C ILE A 56 -9.88 -12.60 -7.84
N ILE A 57 -9.20 -13.60 -7.29
CA ILE A 57 -7.90 -13.46 -6.63
C ILE A 57 -6.89 -12.81 -7.57
N GLY A 58 -6.17 -11.80 -7.08
CA GLY A 58 -5.23 -11.04 -7.87
C GLY A 58 -4.96 -9.67 -7.29
N PRO A 59 -5.91 -8.71 -7.30
CA PRO A 59 -5.64 -7.34 -6.88
C PRO A 59 -5.16 -7.26 -5.42
N GLY A 60 -5.78 -8.01 -4.51
CA GLY A 60 -5.39 -8.09 -3.10
C GLY A 60 -4.05 -8.78 -2.90
N LEU A 61 -3.83 -9.96 -3.48
CA LEU A 61 -2.54 -10.65 -3.35
C LEU A 61 -1.38 -9.85 -3.96
N ILE A 62 -1.56 -9.29 -5.17
CA ILE A 62 -0.50 -8.57 -5.89
C ILE A 62 -0.12 -7.29 -5.16
N VAL A 63 -1.10 -6.52 -4.64
CA VAL A 63 -0.77 -5.29 -3.89
C VAL A 63 -0.06 -5.60 -2.57
N MET A 64 -0.45 -6.69 -1.90
CA MET A 64 0.11 -7.05 -0.59
C MET A 64 1.52 -7.60 -0.74
N VAL A 65 1.73 -8.59 -1.60
CA VAL A 65 3.07 -9.15 -1.81
C VAL A 65 3.99 -8.15 -2.50
N GLY A 66 3.45 -7.30 -3.38
CA GLY A 66 4.20 -6.21 -3.99
C GLY A 66 4.64 -5.11 -3.01
N ASP A 67 4.17 -5.15 -1.76
CA ASP A 67 4.64 -4.29 -0.67
C ASP A 67 5.88 -4.86 0.04
N ASN A 68 6.15 -6.16 -0.11
CA ASN A 68 7.46 -6.73 0.17
C ASN A 68 8.41 -6.44 -1.00
N ASP A 69 8.46 -5.18 -1.41
CA ASP A 69 9.34 -4.65 -2.44
C ASP A 69 10.80 -4.57 -1.95
N ALA A 70 11.72 -4.04 -2.76
CA ALA A 70 13.13 -3.95 -2.37
C ALA A 70 13.32 -3.17 -1.07
N GLY A 71 12.49 -2.14 -0.88
CA GLY A 71 12.41 -1.34 0.33
C GLY A 71 11.99 -2.16 1.54
N GLY A 72 10.92 -2.94 1.40
CA GLY A 72 10.42 -3.83 2.43
C GLY A 72 11.43 -4.89 2.82
N VAL A 73 11.94 -5.65 1.84
CA VAL A 73 12.96 -6.69 2.08
C VAL A 73 14.17 -6.12 2.83
N SER A 74 14.66 -4.94 2.42
CA SER A 74 15.78 -4.26 3.07
C SER A 74 15.45 -3.83 4.50
N THR A 75 14.25 -3.28 4.73
CA THR A 75 13.81 -2.78 6.04
C THR A 75 13.58 -3.91 7.03
N TYR A 76 12.96 -5.02 6.61
CA TYR A 76 12.78 -6.19 7.46
C TYR A 76 14.11 -6.87 7.77
N ALA A 77 15.02 -6.92 6.79
CA ALA A 77 16.38 -7.42 6.99
C ALA A 77 17.17 -6.56 7.98
N GLN A 78 17.06 -5.23 7.86
CA GLN A 78 17.65 -4.30 8.82
C GLN A 78 17.06 -4.50 10.22
N ALA A 79 15.74 -4.63 10.34
CA ALA A 79 15.10 -4.86 11.63
C ALA A 79 15.59 -6.14 12.31
N GLY A 80 15.80 -7.22 11.56
CA GLY A 80 16.37 -8.46 12.10
C GLY A 80 17.86 -8.32 12.46
N GLN A 81 18.66 -7.66 11.62
CA GLN A 81 20.10 -7.46 11.89
C GLN A 81 20.36 -6.53 13.07
N ASP A 82 19.61 -5.43 13.19
CA ASP A 82 19.88 -4.38 14.16
C ASP A 82 19.19 -4.61 15.52
N PHE A 83 18.04 -5.30 15.51
CA PHE A 83 17.18 -5.45 16.69
C PHE A 83 16.82 -6.91 17.01
N GLY A 84 17.38 -7.87 16.27
CA GLY A 84 17.08 -9.28 16.44
C GLY A 84 15.58 -9.56 16.29
N TYR A 85 15.05 -10.39 17.18
CA TYR A 85 13.61 -10.74 17.19
C TYR A 85 12.71 -9.66 17.81
N SER A 86 13.27 -8.59 18.38
CA SER A 86 12.51 -7.69 19.25
C SER A 86 11.44 -6.87 18.52
N LEU A 87 11.56 -6.66 17.20
CA LEU A 87 10.59 -5.88 16.42
C LEU A 87 9.48 -6.72 15.76
N LEU A 88 9.43 -8.04 15.97
CA LEU A 88 8.44 -8.91 15.33
C LEU A 88 6.98 -8.57 15.69
N TRP A 89 6.71 -8.10 16.91
CA TRP A 89 5.37 -7.67 17.34
C TRP A 89 4.79 -6.57 16.45
N THR A 90 5.64 -5.72 15.85
CA THR A 90 5.18 -4.65 14.96
C THR A 90 4.44 -5.21 13.76
N LEU A 91 4.91 -6.34 13.20
CA LEU A 91 4.30 -6.99 12.05
C LEU A 91 2.91 -7.55 12.35
N LEU A 92 2.67 -8.07 13.56
CA LEU A 92 1.34 -8.55 13.96
C LEU A 92 0.32 -7.41 14.05
N LEU A 93 0.74 -6.23 14.49
CA LEU A 93 -0.12 -5.06 14.53
C LEU A 93 -0.48 -4.55 13.13
N LEU A 94 0.34 -4.86 12.11
CA LEU A 94 0.10 -4.44 10.74
C LEU A 94 -0.98 -5.27 10.03
N ILE A 95 -1.27 -6.50 10.47
CA ILE A 95 -2.35 -7.33 9.89
C ILE A 95 -3.71 -6.61 9.93
N PRO A 96 -4.23 -6.16 11.09
CA PRO A 96 -5.51 -5.44 11.12
C PRO A 96 -5.43 -4.09 10.40
N VAL A 97 -4.27 -3.43 10.41
CA VAL A 97 -4.06 -2.16 9.68
C VAL A 97 -4.25 -2.37 8.19
N LEU A 98 -3.57 -3.37 7.62
CA LEU A 98 -3.66 -3.78 6.22
C LEU A 98 -5.10 -4.14 5.85
N ILE A 99 -5.74 -5.04 6.60
CA ILE A 99 -7.08 -5.51 6.28
C ILE A 99 -8.07 -4.35 6.26
N VAL A 100 -8.02 -3.44 7.24
CA VAL A 100 -8.96 -2.32 7.32
C VAL A 100 -8.70 -1.28 6.22
N ASN A 101 -7.44 -0.87 6.02
CA ASN A 101 -7.12 0.12 5.00
C ASN A 101 -7.43 -0.40 3.60
N GLN A 102 -7.04 -1.63 3.29
CA GLN A 102 -7.23 -2.19 1.97
C GLN A 102 -8.69 -2.60 1.70
N GLU A 103 -9.46 -3.01 2.72
CA GLU A 103 -10.91 -3.20 2.55
C GLU A 103 -11.62 -1.90 2.15
N MET A 104 -11.24 -0.77 2.75
CA MET A 104 -11.80 0.54 2.40
C MET A 104 -11.54 0.88 0.93
N VAL A 105 -10.31 0.64 0.47
CA VAL A 105 -9.87 0.88 -0.91
C VAL A 105 -10.58 -0.03 -1.91
N VAL A 106 -10.63 -1.33 -1.61
CA VAL A 106 -11.35 -2.34 -2.41
C VAL A 106 -12.81 -1.93 -2.58
N ARG A 107 -13.46 -1.49 -1.51
CA ARG A 107 -14.84 -1.04 -1.56
C ARG A 107 -14.99 0.24 -2.37
N LEU A 108 -14.09 1.21 -2.23
CA LEU A 108 -14.10 2.41 -3.07
C LEU A 108 -13.99 2.06 -4.56
N GLY A 109 -13.03 1.22 -4.95
CA GLY A 109 -12.88 0.78 -6.35
C GLY A 109 -14.09 0.00 -6.86
N ALA A 110 -14.50 -1.02 -6.10
CA ALA A 110 -15.58 -1.91 -6.46
C ALA A 110 -16.95 -1.24 -6.45
N VAL A 111 -17.14 -0.08 -5.83
CA VAL A 111 -18.42 0.64 -5.77
C VAL A 111 -18.45 1.83 -6.74
N THR A 112 -17.38 2.61 -6.77
CA THR A 112 -17.33 3.88 -7.51
C THR A 112 -16.93 3.70 -8.98
N GLY A 113 -16.03 2.77 -9.29
CA GLY A 113 -15.49 2.65 -10.65
C GLY A 113 -14.63 3.85 -11.09
N VAL A 114 -14.21 4.70 -10.16
CA VAL A 114 -13.42 5.91 -10.40
C VAL A 114 -12.10 5.79 -9.63
N GLY A 115 -10.99 6.25 -10.18
CA GLY A 115 -9.70 6.21 -9.50
C GLY A 115 -9.59 7.17 -8.30
N TYR A 116 -8.66 6.87 -7.40
CA TYR A 116 -8.61 7.45 -6.06
C TYR A 116 -8.30 8.96 -6.08
N ALA A 117 -7.29 9.38 -6.86
CA ALA A 117 -6.90 10.79 -6.96
C ALA A 117 -8.04 11.66 -7.50
N ARG A 118 -8.78 11.13 -8.47
CA ARG A 118 -9.93 11.81 -9.06
C ARG A 118 -11.07 11.95 -8.08
N LEU A 119 -11.39 10.91 -7.31
CA LEU A 119 -12.40 11.01 -6.24
C LEU A 119 -12.06 12.10 -5.23
N ILE A 120 -10.79 12.20 -4.80
CA ILE A 120 -10.35 13.27 -3.90
C ILE A 120 -10.57 14.64 -4.55
N SER A 121 -10.16 14.83 -5.80
CA SER A 121 -10.29 16.09 -6.53
C SER A 121 -11.77 16.52 -6.69
N GLU A 122 -12.64 15.58 -7.03
CA GLU A 122 -14.06 15.87 -7.29
C GLU A 122 -14.83 16.14 -6.00
N ARG A 123 -14.57 15.37 -4.93
CA ARG A 123 -15.27 15.51 -3.65
C ARG A 123 -14.70 16.65 -2.81
N PHE A 124 -13.39 16.75 -2.68
CA PHE A 124 -12.76 17.70 -1.76
C PHE A 124 -12.20 18.95 -2.44
N GLY A 125 -12.12 18.97 -3.76
CA GLY A 125 -11.63 20.09 -4.55
C GLY A 125 -10.23 19.86 -5.12
N ARG A 126 -9.90 20.65 -6.16
CA ARG A 126 -8.69 20.47 -6.98
C ARG A 126 -7.39 20.56 -6.18
N PHE A 127 -7.35 21.41 -5.15
CA PHE A 127 -6.17 21.55 -4.30
C PHE A 127 -5.80 20.22 -3.62
N TRP A 128 -6.78 19.56 -2.98
CA TRP A 128 -6.54 18.30 -2.27
C TRP A 128 -6.25 17.14 -3.22
N GLY A 129 -6.87 17.14 -4.41
CA GLY A 129 -6.53 16.19 -5.47
C GLY A 129 -5.07 16.29 -5.90
N TRP A 130 -4.60 17.51 -6.20
CA TRP A 130 -3.19 17.74 -6.56
C TRP A 130 -2.22 17.50 -5.41
N TYR A 131 -2.59 17.90 -4.19
CA TYR A 131 -1.80 17.60 -2.99
C TYR A 131 -1.54 16.09 -2.85
N SER A 132 -2.60 15.28 -2.96
CA SER A 132 -2.47 13.82 -2.88
C SER A 132 -1.68 13.23 -4.05
N ALA A 133 -1.91 13.73 -5.27
CA ALA A 133 -1.27 13.21 -6.48
C ALA A 133 0.23 13.57 -6.59
N VAL A 134 0.61 14.80 -6.23
CA VAL A 134 2.02 15.21 -6.19
C VAL A 134 2.75 14.50 -5.07
N GLY A 135 2.11 14.34 -3.91
CA GLY A 135 2.67 13.57 -2.79
C GLY A 135 3.00 12.13 -3.21
N ILE A 136 2.03 11.42 -3.81
CA ILE A 136 2.27 10.04 -4.22
C ILE A 136 3.29 9.93 -5.37
N PHE A 137 3.34 10.92 -6.27
CA PHE A 137 4.34 10.96 -7.33
C PHE A 137 5.76 10.99 -6.78
N LEU A 138 6.01 11.90 -5.84
CA LEU A 138 7.33 12.07 -5.25
C LEU A 138 7.73 10.81 -4.48
N LEU A 139 6.82 10.26 -3.67
CA LEU A 139 7.08 9.03 -2.94
C LEU A 139 7.38 7.88 -3.89
N ASN A 140 6.53 7.65 -4.90
CA ASN A 140 6.70 6.54 -5.83
C ASN A 140 7.97 6.68 -6.66
N PHE A 141 8.36 7.90 -7.04
CA PHE A 141 9.65 8.13 -7.70
C PHE A 141 10.82 7.64 -6.84
N LEU A 142 10.81 8.01 -5.56
CA LEU A 142 11.83 7.57 -4.60
C LEU A 142 11.76 6.06 -4.35
N THR A 143 10.57 5.47 -4.24
CA THR A 143 10.39 4.01 -4.12
C THR A 143 10.92 3.29 -5.36
N ILE A 144 10.64 3.76 -6.57
CA ILE A 144 11.21 3.14 -7.78
C ILE A 144 12.75 3.23 -7.78
N SER A 145 13.33 4.29 -7.24
CA SER A 145 14.78 4.34 -7.00
C SER A 145 15.22 3.24 -6.02
N THR A 146 14.48 2.96 -4.94
CA THR A 146 14.79 1.83 -4.05
C THR A 146 14.70 0.48 -4.72
N GLU A 147 13.75 0.31 -5.64
CA GLU A 147 13.65 -0.91 -6.44
C GLU A 147 14.88 -1.12 -7.31
N PHE A 148 15.34 -0.09 -8.02
CA PHE A 148 16.56 -0.19 -8.80
C PHE A 148 17.82 -0.41 -7.95
N MET A 149 17.86 0.11 -6.71
CA MET A 149 18.94 -0.20 -5.76
C MET A 149 18.93 -1.69 -5.40
N GLY A 150 17.76 -2.27 -5.13
CA GLY A 150 17.63 -3.71 -4.87
C GLY A 150 18.11 -4.58 -6.04
N ILE A 151 17.76 -4.20 -7.28
CA ILE A 151 18.23 -4.85 -8.51
C ILE A 151 19.76 -4.79 -8.63
N SER A 152 20.34 -3.61 -8.36
CA SER A 152 21.78 -3.40 -8.39
C SER A 152 22.50 -4.28 -7.37
N LEU A 153 22.05 -4.26 -6.11
CA LEU A 153 22.65 -5.01 -5.00
C LEU A 153 22.54 -6.52 -5.20
N ALA A 154 21.37 -7.01 -5.66
CA ALA A 154 21.19 -8.42 -5.98
C ALA A 154 22.05 -8.85 -7.18
N GLY A 155 22.14 -8.02 -8.22
CA GLY A 155 23.01 -8.27 -9.36
C GLY A 155 24.49 -8.37 -8.97
N GLU A 156 24.96 -7.47 -8.11
CA GLU A 156 26.33 -7.46 -7.60
C GLU A 156 26.67 -8.72 -6.80
N TYR A 157 25.71 -9.26 -6.02
CA TYR A 157 25.88 -10.55 -5.34
C TYR A 157 26.19 -11.70 -6.32
N PHE A 158 25.62 -11.68 -7.53
CA PHE A 158 25.90 -12.64 -8.59
C PHE A 158 27.12 -12.28 -9.45
N GLY A 159 27.87 -11.24 -9.10
CA GLY A 159 29.02 -10.75 -9.87
C GLY A 159 28.64 -10.01 -11.14
N LEU A 160 27.38 -9.55 -11.26
CA LEU A 160 26.92 -8.77 -12.40
C LEU A 160 27.14 -7.28 -12.14
N SER A 161 27.58 -6.55 -13.18
CA SER A 161 27.79 -5.11 -13.08
C SER A 161 26.45 -4.34 -13.01
N PRO A 162 26.26 -3.43 -12.06
CA PRO A 162 25.09 -2.54 -11.98
C PRO A 162 24.78 -1.80 -13.29
N VAL A 163 25.84 -1.42 -14.03
CA VAL A 163 25.74 -0.69 -15.30
C VAL A 163 25.03 -1.51 -16.38
N LEU A 164 25.03 -2.84 -16.27
CA LEU A 164 24.33 -3.73 -17.19
C LEU A 164 22.95 -4.13 -16.66
N VAL A 165 22.88 -4.53 -15.39
CA VAL A 165 21.64 -5.09 -14.81
C VAL A 165 20.56 -4.03 -14.67
N VAL A 166 20.90 -2.82 -14.24
CA VAL A 166 19.92 -1.74 -14.02
C VAL A 166 19.23 -1.30 -15.32
N PRO A 167 19.95 -0.96 -16.42
CA PRO A 167 19.30 -0.63 -17.69
C PRO A 167 18.52 -1.81 -18.28
N LEU A 168 19.03 -3.03 -18.17
CA LEU A 168 18.33 -4.22 -18.66
C LEU A 168 16.99 -4.42 -17.93
N ALA A 169 16.98 -4.29 -16.61
CA ALA A 169 15.75 -4.38 -15.83
C ALA A 169 14.76 -3.27 -16.19
N ALA A 170 15.23 -2.03 -16.38
CA ALA A 170 14.40 -0.93 -16.83
C ALA A 170 13.74 -1.23 -18.18
N LEU A 171 14.50 -1.75 -19.15
CA LEU A 171 13.98 -2.16 -20.46
C LEU A 171 12.93 -3.28 -20.34
N ILE A 172 13.18 -4.27 -19.49
CA ILE A 172 12.23 -5.38 -19.25
C ILE A 172 10.93 -4.86 -18.64
N LEU A 173 11.01 -4.00 -17.61
CA LEU A 173 9.83 -3.41 -16.97
C LEU A 173 9.00 -2.56 -17.94
N ILE A 174 9.67 -1.78 -18.80
CA ILE A 174 8.99 -1.02 -19.86
C ILE A 174 8.33 -1.97 -20.85
N ALA A 175 9.02 -3.03 -21.29
CA ALA A 175 8.47 -4.00 -22.24
C ALA A 175 7.24 -4.75 -21.70
N ILE A 176 7.28 -5.18 -20.44
CA ILE A 176 6.15 -5.83 -19.76
C ILE A 176 4.94 -4.90 -19.74
N THR A 177 5.16 -3.63 -19.38
CA THR A 177 4.08 -2.64 -19.26
C THR A 177 3.48 -2.26 -20.62
N VAL A 178 4.33 -2.08 -21.65
CA VAL A 178 3.90 -1.75 -23.02
C VAL A 178 3.07 -2.86 -23.67
N SER A 179 3.16 -4.11 -23.20
CA SER A 179 2.44 -5.25 -23.77
C SER A 179 0.90 -5.20 -23.64
N GLY A 180 0.36 -4.25 -22.86
CA GLY A 180 -1.02 -3.73 -22.97
C GLY A 180 -2.16 -4.71 -22.67
N ASN A 181 -1.91 -5.77 -21.89
CA ASN A 181 -2.95 -6.74 -21.53
C ASN A 181 -2.90 -7.07 -20.04
N PHE A 182 -3.89 -6.58 -19.29
CA PHE A 182 -4.03 -6.78 -17.85
C PHE A 182 -3.92 -8.26 -17.44
N ARG A 183 -4.58 -9.17 -18.16
CA ARG A 183 -4.56 -10.60 -17.81
C ARG A 183 -3.17 -11.22 -17.99
N ARG A 184 -2.39 -10.76 -18.96
CA ARG A 184 -1.01 -11.23 -19.16
C ARG A 184 -0.10 -10.67 -18.07
N TRP A 185 -0.25 -9.38 -17.76
CA TRP A 185 0.48 -8.73 -16.68
C TRP A 185 0.17 -9.41 -15.33
N GLU A 186 -1.10 -9.65 -15.01
CA GLU A 186 -1.53 -10.32 -13.78
C GLU A 186 -0.92 -11.72 -13.67
N ARG A 187 -0.93 -12.50 -14.76
CA ARG A 187 -0.28 -13.83 -14.80
C ARG A 187 1.24 -13.76 -14.63
N ALA A 188 1.89 -12.73 -15.19
CA ALA A 188 3.31 -12.52 -14.99
C ALA A 188 3.61 -12.19 -13.51
N MET A 189 2.79 -11.34 -12.88
CA MET A 189 2.91 -11.03 -11.44
C MET A 189 2.77 -12.29 -10.58
N PHE A 190 1.87 -13.22 -10.92
CA PHE A 190 1.79 -14.49 -10.18
C PHE A 190 3.06 -15.34 -10.26
N VAL A 191 3.85 -15.27 -11.34
CA VAL A 191 5.14 -15.97 -11.42
C VAL A 191 6.11 -15.42 -10.37
N PHE A 192 6.22 -14.10 -10.28
CA PHE A 192 7.05 -13.44 -9.26
C PHE A 192 6.49 -13.68 -7.85
N LEU A 193 5.17 -13.66 -7.68
CA LEU A 193 4.52 -14.00 -6.41
C LEU A 193 4.90 -15.40 -5.89
N PHE A 194 4.99 -16.38 -6.79
CA PHE A 194 5.45 -17.72 -6.45
C PHE A 194 6.95 -17.76 -6.18
N ALA A 195 7.75 -16.94 -6.87
CA ALA A 195 9.17 -16.79 -6.56
C ALA A 195 9.39 -16.16 -5.18
N SER A 196 8.54 -15.21 -4.75
CA SER A 196 8.58 -14.62 -3.40
C SER A 196 8.35 -15.66 -2.29
N LEU A 197 7.78 -16.83 -2.59
CA LEU A 197 7.68 -17.94 -1.63
C LEU A 197 9.05 -18.55 -1.25
N LEU A 198 10.13 -18.17 -1.94
CA LEU A 198 11.51 -18.47 -1.54
C LEU A 198 11.85 -17.95 -0.13
N VAL A 199 11.05 -17.04 0.42
CA VAL A 199 11.17 -16.60 1.81
C VAL A 199 10.93 -17.72 2.82
N LEU A 200 10.12 -18.73 2.46
CA LEU A 200 9.84 -19.88 3.32
C LEU A 200 11.08 -20.78 3.50
N PRO A 201 11.74 -21.28 2.42
CA PRO A 201 12.99 -22.01 2.60
C PRO A 201 14.09 -21.15 3.21
N LEU A 202 14.14 -19.83 2.98
CA LEU A 202 15.07 -18.94 3.68
C LEU A 202 14.88 -19.03 5.21
N ALA A 203 13.66 -18.85 5.69
CA ALA A 203 13.37 -18.94 7.13
C ALA A 203 13.64 -20.33 7.70
N LEU A 204 13.33 -21.40 6.95
CA LEU A 204 13.60 -22.77 7.40
C LEU A 204 15.11 -23.06 7.51
N LEU A 205 15.90 -22.67 6.52
CA LEU A 205 17.36 -22.85 6.51
C LEU A 205 18.05 -22.03 7.59
N SER A 206 17.47 -20.89 7.96
CA SER A 206 18.06 -19.98 8.94
C SER A 206 17.86 -20.43 10.39
N HIS A 207 17.11 -21.51 10.63
CA HIS A 207 16.85 -22.11 11.95
C HIS A 207 16.57 -21.07 13.07
N PRO A 208 15.55 -20.22 12.92
CA PRO A 208 15.23 -19.22 13.93
C PRO A 208 14.85 -19.89 15.26
N ASP A 209 15.27 -19.29 16.37
CA ASP A 209 14.92 -19.77 17.71
C ASP A 209 13.42 -19.58 17.94
N PRO A 210 12.62 -20.67 18.07
CA PRO A 210 11.18 -20.57 18.24
C PRO A 210 10.79 -19.83 19.52
N GLY A 211 11.58 -19.96 20.59
CA GLY A 211 11.32 -19.31 21.86
C GLY A 211 11.53 -17.80 21.77
N ALA A 212 12.66 -17.37 21.21
CA ALA A 212 12.94 -15.95 20.97
C ALA A 212 11.96 -15.32 19.97
N ALA A 213 11.61 -16.04 18.89
CA ALA A 213 10.64 -15.58 17.90
C ALA A 213 9.25 -15.39 18.53
N LEU A 214 8.76 -16.37 19.29
CA LEU A 214 7.47 -16.27 19.97
C LEU A 214 7.43 -15.11 20.96
N LYS A 215 8.51 -14.93 21.73
CA LYS A 215 8.65 -13.77 22.62
C LYS A 215 8.65 -12.46 21.85
N GLY A 216 9.38 -12.39 20.73
CA GLY A 216 9.43 -11.23 19.85
C GLY A 216 8.08 -10.84 19.25
N PHE A 217 7.23 -11.83 18.94
CA PHE A 217 5.86 -11.60 18.47
C PHE A 217 4.91 -11.12 19.57
N LEU A 218 4.99 -11.71 20.76
CA LEU A 218 3.97 -11.52 21.79
C LEU A 218 4.30 -10.44 22.82
N VAL A 219 5.57 -10.10 23.00
CA VAL A 219 6.04 -9.15 24.00
C VAL A 219 6.58 -7.90 23.31
N PRO A 220 5.82 -6.79 23.29
CA PRO A 220 6.31 -5.53 22.75
C PRO A 220 7.57 -5.09 23.49
N GLY A 221 8.62 -4.81 22.73
CA GLY A 221 9.90 -4.35 23.23
C GLY A 221 10.81 -3.95 22.09
N VAL A 222 11.86 -3.19 22.41
CA VAL A 222 12.91 -2.85 21.44
C VAL A 222 14.25 -3.13 22.09
N GLN A 223 15.04 -4.01 21.48
CA GLN A 223 16.39 -4.30 21.97
C GLN A 223 17.26 -3.04 21.86
N GLY A 224 17.94 -2.67 22.95
CA GLY A 224 18.66 -1.40 23.03
C GLY A 224 17.80 -0.19 23.39
N GLY A 225 16.50 -0.38 23.65
CA GLY A 225 15.57 0.68 24.07
C GLY A 225 14.99 1.48 22.90
N LEU A 226 13.96 2.27 23.19
CA LEU A 226 13.26 3.09 22.20
C LEU A 226 14.10 4.35 21.92
N THR A 227 14.98 4.26 20.93
CA THR A 227 15.82 5.36 20.42
C THR A 227 15.24 5.98 19.15
N SER A 228 15.72 7.15 18.73
CA SER A 228 15.32 7.78 17.46
C SER A 228 15.53 6.88 16.24
N ASN A 229 16.61 6.08 16.22
CA ASN A 229 16.87 5.12 15.13
C ASN A 229 15.86 3.98 15.13
N SER A 230 15.52 3.44 16.31
CA SER A 230 14.50 2.41 16.41
C SER A 230 13.10 2.92 16.05
N ALA A 231 12.78 4.18 16.41
CA ALA A 231 11.52 4.81 16.03
C ALA A 231 11.44 5.03 14.52
N LEU A 232 12.53 5.50 13.90
CA LEU A 232 12.66 5.62 12.45
C LEU A 232 12.44 4.26 11.77
N LEU A 233 13.07 3.20 12.28
CA LEU A 233 12.93 1.87 11.70
C LEU A 233 11.53 1.29 11.90
N ILE A 234 10.88 1.49 13.05
CA ILE A 234 9.47 1.11 13.26
C ILE A 234 8.57 1.84 12.27
N VAL A 235 8.78 3.14 12.06
CA VAL A 235 8.03 3.92 11.06
C VAL A 235 8.31 3.42 9.64
N ALA A 236 9.55 3.04 9.32
CA ALA A 236 9.91 2.45 8.05
C ALA A 236 9.24 1.08 7.84
N VAL A 237 9.20 0.21 8.85
CA VAL A 237 8.47 -1.06 8.83
C VAL A 237 6.98 -0.82 8.60
N VAL A 238 6.37 0.13 9.31
CA VAL A 238 4.95 0.49 9.08
C VAL A 238 4.75 1.05 7.66
N GLY A 239 5.66 1.91 7.19
CA GLY A 239 5.57 2.59 5.91
C GLY A 239 5.70 1.68 4.71
N THR A 240 6.57 0.67 4.81
CA THR A 240 6.76 -0.31 3.74
C THR A 240 5.72 -1.43 3.75
N THR A 241 5.03 -1.68 4.87
CA THR A 241 3.95 -2.69 4.94
C THR A 241 2.57 -2.09 4.67
N VAL A 242 2.44 -0.77 4.66
CA VAL A 242 1.18 -0.12 4.30
C VAL A 242 1.51 1.14 3.49
N ALA A 243 2.05 0.94 2.30
CA ALA A 243 2.52 2.06 1.51
C ALA A 243 1.35 2.86 0.91
N PRO A 244 1.43 4.21 0.88
CA PRO A 244 0.39 5.06 0.30
C PRO A 244 0.00 4.68 -1.13
N TRP A 245 0.94 4.16 -1.94
CA TRP A 245 0.71 3.80 -3.34
C TRP A 245 -0.26 2.63 -3.50
N GLN A 246 -0.32 1.73 -2.50
CA GLN A 246 -1.21 0.59 -2.50
C GLN A 246 -2.68 1.02 -2.59
N LEU A 247 -3.04 2.13 -1.93
CA LEU A 247 -4.41 2.65 -1.95
C LEU A 247 -4.85 3.06 -3.37
N PHE A 248 -3.93 3.62 -4.15
CA PHE A 248 -4.19 4.01 -5.54
C PHE A 248 -4.19 2.78 -6.45
N PHE A 249 -3.22 1.89 -6.25
CA PHE A 249 -3.00 0.73 -7.10
C PHE A 249 -4.10 -0.32 -6.94
N GLN A 250 -4.43 -0.73 -5.72
CA GLN A 250 -5.44 -1.76 -5.50
C GLN A 250 -6.80 -1.28 -5.99
N GLN A 251 -7.15 -0.02 -5.75
CA GLN A 251 -8.38 0.57 -6.28
C GLN A 251 -8.44 0.46 -7.80
N SER A 252 -7.40 0.90 -8.49
CA SER A 252 -7.32 0.85 -9.94
C SER A 252 -7.36 -0.58 -10.47
N ASN A 253 -6.68 -1.53 -9.82
CA ASN A 253 -6.73 -2.95 -10.20
C ASN A 253 -8.11 -3.57 -10.02
N VAL A 254 -8.82 -3.22 -8.93
CA VAL A 254 -10.20 -3.67 -8.70
C VAL A 254 -11.13 -3.14 -9.81
N ILE A 255 -10.90 -1.90 -10.28
CA ILE A 255 -11.63 -1.28 -11.40
C ILE A 255 -11.27 -1.95 -12.74
N ASP A 256 -9.98 -2.12 -13.05
CA ASP A 256 -9.49 -2.75 -14.28
C ASP A 256 -9.93 -4.23 -14.38
N LYS A 257 -9.99 -4.93 -13.25
CA LYS A 257 -10.52 -6.30 -13.16
C LYS A 257 -12.05 -6.35 -13.20
N ARG A 258 -12.72 -5.19 -13.18
CA ARG A 258 -14.18 -5.02 -13.27
C ARG A 258 -14.95 -5.65 -12.11
N ILE A 259 -14.34 -5.64 -10.94
CA ILE A 259 -14.97 -6.18 -9.73
C ILE A 259 -16.15 -5.29 -9.33
N THR A 260 -17.25 -5.93 -8.93
CA THR A 260 -18.50 -5.27 -8.57
C THR A 260 -18.85 -5.55 -7.10
N PRO A 261 -19.75 -4.78 -6.47
CA PRO A 261 -20.08 -4.97 -5.05
C PRO A 261 -20.67 -6.37 -4.78
N ARG A 262 -21.28 -7.00 -5.78
CA ARG A 262 -21.71 -8.40 -5.77
C ARG A 262 -20.58 -9.38 -5.42
N TRP A 263 -19.36 -9.09 -5.85
CA TRP A 263 -18.19 -9.95 -5.66
C TRP A 263 -17.25 -9.48 -4.55
N LEU A 264 -17.66 -8.44 -3.81
CA LEU A 264 -16.82 -7.75 -2.84
C LEU A 264 -16.29 -8.68 -1.74
N ASP A 265 -17.09 -9.63 -1.27
CA ASP A 265 -16.66 -10.56 -0.21
C ASP A 265 -15.50 -11.47 -0.64
N TYR A 266 -15.40 -11.81 -1.93
CA TYR A 266 -14.27 -12.58 -2.46
C TYR A 266 -13.02 -11.71 -2.56
N GLU A 267 -13.17 -10.44 -2.94
CA GLU A 267 -12.05 -9.51 -3.01
C GLU A 267 -11.53 -9.12 -1.61
N LYS A 268 -12.43 -9.06 -0.62
CA LYS A 268 -12.06 -8.93 0.80
C LYS A 268 -11.28 -10.15 1.28
N ALA A 269 -11.67 -11.36 0.83
CA ALA A 269 -10.93 -12.57 1.14
C ALA A 269 -9.54 -12.57 0.47
N ASP A 270 -9.44 -12.15 -0.80
CA ASP A 270 -8.14 -11.95 -1.49
C ASP A 270 -7.23 -11.00 -0.71
N THR A 271 -7.78 -9.84 -0.33
CA THR A 271 -7.07 -8.84 0.50
C THR A 271 -6.60 -9.42 1.83
N ALA A 272 -7.46 -10.15 2.54
CA ALA A 272 -7.10 -10.75 3.82
C ALA A 272 -6.00 -11.82 3.66
N ILE A 273 -6.10 -12.69 2.65
CA ILE A 273 -5.07 -13.69 2.35
C ILE A 273 -3.75 -12.98 2.04
N GLY A 274 -3.77 -11.94 1.20
CA GLY A 274 -2.61 -11.13 0.89
C GLY A 274 -1.97 -10.52 2.15
N ALA A 275 -2.78 -9.95 3.05
CA ALA A 275 -2.29 -9.36 4.31
C ALA A 275 -1.55 -10.37 5.21
N PHE A 276 -2.02 -11.62 5.27
CA PHE A 276 -1.30 -12.67 6.00
C PHE A 276 -0.02 -13.08 5.27
N VAL A 277 -0.07 -13.26 3.95
CA VAL A 277 1.10 -13.67 3.15
C VAL A 277 2.23 -12.65 3.24
N VAL A 278 1.93 -11.36 3.09
CA VAL A 278 2.94 -10.29 3.17
C VAL A 278 3.59 -10.24 4.56
N VAL A 279 2.79 -10.31 5.64
CA VAL A 279 3.29 -10.27 7.01
C VAL A 279 4.11 -11.51 7.37
N ILE A 280 3.70 -12.70 6.91
CA ILE A 280 4.48 -13.93 7.08
C ILE A 280 5.82 -13.81 6.35
N GLY A 281 5.83 -13.27 5.13
CA GLY A 281 7.07 -13.01 4.38
C GLY A 281 7.99 -12.03 5.09
N ALA A 282 7.46 -10.89 5.55
CA ALA A 282 8.20 -9.89 6.32
C ALA A 282 8.82 -10.49 7.60
N ALA A 283 8.03 -11.28 8.33
CA ALA A 283 8.50 -11.95 9.54
C ALA A 283 9.58 -12.99 9.24
N ALA A 284 9.44 -13.74 8.15
CA ALA A 284 10.42 -14.73 7.72
C ALA A 284 11.78 -14.08 7.38
N ILE A 285 11.80 -12.92 6.70
CA ILE A 285 13.02 -12.16 6.43
C ILE A 285 13.65 -11.63 7.73
N MET A 286 12.83 -11.04 8.61
CA MET A 286 13.29 -10.50 9.89
C MET A 286 13.87 -11.60 10.79
N MET A 287 13.21 -12.76 10.85
CA MET A 287 13.70 -13.92 11.61
C MET A 287 14.99 -14.51 11.03
N ALA A 288 15.09 -14.63 9.70
CA ALA A 288 16.28 -15.16 9.04
C ALA A 288 17.52 -14.28 9.27
N THR A 289 17.34 -12.96 9.18
CA THR A 289 18.42 -12.00 9.46
C THR A 289 18.73 -11.92 10.95
N ALA A 290 17.72 -11.95 11.82
CA ALA A 290 17.93 -12.04 13.27
C ALA A 290 18.76 -13.28 13.64
N SER A 291 18.47 -14.46 13.09
CA SER A 291 19.23 -15.67 13.40
C SER A 291 20.64 -15.66 12.85
N ALA A 292 20.87 -15.02 11.69
CA ALA A 292 22.19 -14.92 11.08
C ALA A 292 23.13 -13.95 11.79
N PHE A 293 22.61 -12.82 12.29
CA PHE A 293 23.43 -11.72 12.81
C PHE A 293 23.44 -11.61 14.35
N THR A 294 22.45 -12.16 15.06
CA THR A 294 22.44 -12.06 16.53
C THR A 294 23.67 -12.73 17.13
N GLY A 295 24.47 -11.96 17.86
CA GLY A 295 25.71 -12.45 18.50
C GLY A 295 26.96 -12.38 17.62
N THR A 296 26.86 -11.85 16.39
CA THR A 296 28.03 -11.58 15.54
C THR A 296 28.51 -10.13 15.70
N SER A 297 29.71 -9.82 15.19
CA SER A 297 30.24 -8.45 15.18
C SER A 297 29.49 -7.50 14.24
N GLU A 298 28.64 -8.03 13.36
CA GLU A 298 27.85 -7.25 12.40
C GLU A 298 26.45 -6.88 12.94
N PHE A 299 26.07 -7.37 14.12
CA PHE A 299 24.81 -7.02 14.78
C PHE A 299 24.72 -5.51 15.04
N GLY A 300 23.60 -4.87 14.69
CA GLY A 300 23.43 -3.41 14.87
C GLY A 300 24.13 -2.54 13.82
N HIS A 301 24.76 -3.15 12.81
CA HIS A 301 25.57 -2.46 11.81
C HIS A 301 25.06 -2.66 10.38
N TYR A 302 23.74 -2.57 10.18
CA TYR A 302 23.15 -2.63 8.84
C TYR A 302 23.73 -1.57 7.87
N GLN A 303 24.11 -2.04 6.68
CA GLN A 303 24.64 -1.22 5.60
C GLN A 303 23.70 -1.19 4.40
N ASP A 304 23.40 -2.36 3.83
CA ASP A 304 22.55 -2.54 2.65
C ASP A 304 22.17 -4.03 2.46
N GLY A 305 21.35 -4.31 1.44
CA GLY A 305 20.92 -5.67 1.11
C GLY A 305 22.03 -6.61 0.59
N LEU A 306 23.12 -6.08 0.00
CA LEU A 306 24.24 -6.92 -0.46
C LEU A 306 25.00 -7.49 0.74
N ARG A 307 25.25 -6.67 1.76
CA ARG A 307 25.86 -7.12 3.02
C ARG A 307 25.01 -8.14 3.75
N ILE A 308 23.68 -7.99 3.73
CA ILE A 308 22.77 -9.01 4.26
C ILE A 308 22.93 -10.34 3.51
N ALA A 309 22.94 -10.31 2.17
CA ALA A 309 23.10 -11.52 1.36
C ALA A 309 24.45 -12.22 1.66
N GLN A 310 25.53 -11.44 1.78
CA GLN A 310 26.88 -11.94 2.12
C GLN A 310 26.94 -12.50 3.54
N GLY A 311 26.32 -11.83 4.52
CA GLY A 311 26.28 -12.29 5.91
C GLY A 311 25.42 -13.54 6.08
N LEU A 312 24.30 -13.66 5.35
CA LEU A 312 23.53 -14.91 5.30
C LEU A 312 24.34 -16.04 4.66
N ALA A 313 25.14 -15.72 3.62
CA ALA A 313 26.03 -16.69 2.99
C ALA A 313 27.12 -17.21 3.95
N SER A 314 27.69 -16.34 4.77
CA SER A 314 28.78 -16.67 5.69
C SER A 314 28.32 -17.28 7.01
N HIS A 315 27.21 -16.80 7.59
CA HIS A 315 26.74 -17.20 8.90
C HIS A 315 25.72 -18.35 8.89
N ILE A 316 24.97 -18.52 7.80
CA ILE A 316 23.98 -19.60 7.66
C ILE A 316 24.42 -20.60 6.60
N SER A 317 24.40 -20.19 5.33
CA SER A 317 24.89 -21.01 4.21
C SER A 317 24.91 -20.20 2.90
N PRO A 318 25.77 -20.54 1.92
CA PRO A 318 25.78 -19.90 0.61
C PRO A 318 24.42 -19.93 -0.10
N VAL A 319 23.62 -20.96 0.17
CA VAL A 319 22.26 -21.12 -0.36
C VAL A 319 21.33 -20.07 0.24
N ALA A 320 21.41 -19.78 1.55
CA ALA A 320 20.61 -18.75 2.20
C ALA A 320 20.90 -17.35 1.64
N GLY A 321 22.19 -17.01 1.47
CA GLY A 321 22.58 -15.75 0.82
C GLY A 321 22.07 -15.64 -0.61
N THR A 322 22.14 -16.74 -1.37
CA THR A 322 21.62 -16.80 -2.74
C THR A 322 20.10 -16.62 -2.80
N ILE A 323 19.37 -17.28 -1.90
CA ILE A 323 17.91 -17.13 -1.79
C ILE A 323 17.55 -15.69 -1.45
N PHE A 324 18.25 -15.06 -0.50
CA PHE A 324 18.02 -13.66 -0.15
C PHE A 324 18.28 -12.72 -1.33
N ALA A 325 19.38 -12.91 -2.07
CA ALA A 325 19.67 -12.11 -3.25
C ALA A 325 18.59 -12.28 -4.36
N LEU A 326 18.10 -13.50 -4.58
CA LEU A 326 16.99 -13.75 -5.50
C LEU A 326 15.69 -13.10 -5.02
N LEU A 327 15.39 -13.16 -3.72
CA LEU A 327 14.23 -12.49 -3.13
C LEU A 327 14.31 -10.98 -3.29
N LEU A 328 15.48 -10.38 -3.03
CA LEU A 328 15.68 -8.94 -3.22
C LEU A 328 15.48 -8.54 -4.69
N PHE A 329 15.99 -9.34 -5.63
CA PHE A 329 15.80 -9.11 -7.06
C PHE A 329 14.33 -9.24 -7.49
N ASP A 330 13.66 -10.31 -7.05
CA ASP A 330 12.24 -10.57 -7.31
C ASP A 330 11.35 -9.44 -6.77
N ALA A 331 11.52 -9.12 -5.48
CA ALA A 331 10.86 -8.03 -4.80
C ALA A 331 11.01 -6.70 -5.56
N SER A 332 12.23 -6.43 -6.05
CA SER A 332 12.51 -5.22 -6.82
C SER A 332 11.71 -5.12 -8.11
N ILE A 333 11.55 -6.22 -8.84
CA ILE A 333 10.79 -6.24 -10.09
C ILE A 333 9.29 -6.06 -9.82
N VAL A 334 8.77 -6.76 -8.80
CA VAL A 334 7.35 -6.65 -8.43
C VAL A 334 7.03 -5.24 -7.95
N GLY A 335 7.83 -4.69 -7.03
CA GLY A 335 7.70 -3.33 -6.54
C GLY A 335 7.76 -2.31 -7.67
N ALA A 336 8.77 -2.39 -8.53
CA ALA A 336 8.92 -1.45 -9.64
C ALA A 336 7.73 -1.52 -10.61
N SER A 337 7.19 -2.71 -10.88
CA SER A 337 6.00 -2.85 -11.72
C SER A 337 4.76 -2.25 -11.05
N ALA A 338 4.49 -2.58 -9.80
CA ALA A 338 3.30 -2.15 -9.08
C ALA A 338 3.29 -0.65 -8.80
N VAL A 339 4.40 -0.11 -8.28
CA VAL A 339 4.57 1.30 -7.91
C VAL A 339 4.53 2.21 -9.15
N THR A 340 5.16 1.80 -10.24
CA THR A 340 5.14 2.62 -11.46
C THR A 340 3.73 2.65 -12.07
N LEU A 341 3.02 1.52 -12.07
CA LEU A 341 1.61 1.49 -12.49
C LEU A 341 0.73 2.37 -11.61
N ALA A 342 0.88 2.30 -10.27
CA ALA A 342 0.17 3.15 -9.32
C ALA A 342 0.31 4.64 -9.67
N THR A 343 1.52 5.05 -10.03
CA THR A 343 1.84 6.43 -10.43
C THR A 343 1.16 6.82 -11.73
N SER A 344 1.24 5.94 -12.73
CA SER A 344 0.63 6.19 -14.04
C SER A 344 -0.90 6.26 -13.95
N TYR A 345 -1.53 5.47 -13.07
CA TYR A 345 -2.96 5.60 -12.74
C TYR A 345 -3.27 6.95 -12.08
N ALA A 346 -2.53 7.32 -11.03
CA ALA A 346 -2.75 8.58 -10.30
C ALA A 346 -2.61 9.82 -11.20
N PHE A 347 -1.65 9.82 -12.13
CA PHE A 347 -1.49 10.89 -13.11
C PHE A 347 -2.62 10.89 -14.14
N GLY A 348 -2.98 9.72 -14.67
CA GLY A 348 -4.09 9.58 -15.60
C GLY A 348 -5.40 10.14 -15.03
N ASP A 349 -5.67 9.85 -13.76
CA ASP A 349 -6.81 10.37 -13.01
C ASP A 349 -6.82 11.91 -12.94
N MET A 350 -5.68 12.52 -12.58
CA MET A 350 -5.58 13.96 -12.35
C MET A 350 -5.66 14.80 -13.61
N PHE A 351 -5.07 14.32 -14.71
CA PHE A 351 -5.11 15.02 -15.98
C PHE A 351 -6.40 14.73 -16.77
N GLY A 352 -7.28 13.85 -16.26
CA GLY A 352 -8.52 13.45 -16.95
C GLY A 352 -8.26 12.76 -18.28
N VAL A 353 -7.04 12.25 -18.49
CA VAL A 353 -6.63 11.58 -19.72
C VAL A 353 -7.06 10.12 -19.66
N ARG A 354 -7.41 9.54 -20.80
CA ARG A 354 -7.71 8.11 -20.92
C ARG A 354 -6.51 7.29 -20.44
N HIS A 355 -6.68 6.50 -19.38
CA HIS A 355 -5.62 5.71 -18.75
C HIS A 355 -6.19 4.35 -18.33
N SER A 356 -5.50 3.27 -18.70
CA SER A 356 -5.75 1.88 -18.28
C SER A 356 -4.65 0.99 -18.88
N LEU A 357 -4.27 -0.07 -18.17
CA LEU A 357 -3.40 -1.14 -18.68
C LEU A 357 -3.95 -1.81 -19.95
N HIS A 358 -5.27 -1.73 -20.17
CA HIS A 358 -5.93 -2.29 -21.35
C HIS A 358 -5.72 -1.45 -22.62
N ARG A 359 -5.19 -0.22 -22.49
CA ARG A 359 -5.01 0.70 -23.62
C ARG A 359 -3.59 0.60 -24.17
N GLY A 360 -3.49 0.51 -25.49
CA GLY A 360 -2.21 0.48 -26.19
C GLY A 360 -1.44 1.81 -26.08
N VAL A 361 -0.12 1.75 -26.25
CA VAL A 361 0.81 2.89 -26.12
C VAL A 361 0.42 4.12 -26.94
N ARG A 362 -0.23 3.93 -28.10
CA ARG A 362 -0.66 5.03 -28.98
C ARG A 362 -1.83 5.84 -28.41
N GLU A 363 -2.65 5.25 -27.54
CA GLU A 363 -3.86 5.86 -26.98
C GLU A 363 -3.63 6.52 -25.61
N ALA A 364 -2.60 6.10 -24.86
CA ALA A 364 -2.28 6.61 -23.53
C ALA A 364 -0.83 7.17 -23.45
N LYS A 365 -0.46 8.03 -24.39
CA LYS A 365 0.93 8.53 -24.53
C LYS A 365 1.50 9.16 -23.25
N LEU A 366 0.71 9.95 -22.52
CA LEU A 366 1.14 10.59 -21.27
C LEU A 366 1.38 9.58 -20.14
N PHE A 367 0.58 8.51 -20.09
CA PHE A 367 0.72 7.41 -19.13
C PHE A 367 2.07 6.70 -19.33
N TYR A 368 2.37 6.27 -20.56
CA TYR A 368 3.63 5.59 -20.87
C TYR A 368 4.86 6.51 -20.86
N ALA A 369 4.71 7.80 -21.22
CA ALA A 369 5.81 8.75 -21.17
C ALA A 369 6.23 9.10 -19.73
N SER A 370 5.26 9.35 -18.84
CA SER A 370 5.54 9.58 -17.42
C SER A 370 6.16 8.35 -16.76
N TYR A 371 5.62 7.16 -17.05
CA TYR A 371 6.19 5.87 -16.65
C TYR A 371 7.66 5.75 -17.06
N THR A 372 7.94 5.93 -18.36
CA THR A 372 9.29 5.74 -18.92
C THR A 372 10.28 6.76 -18.38
N GLY A 373 9.88 8.02 -18.25
CA GLY A 373 10.74 9.09 -17.72
C GLY A 373 11.13 8.85 -16.26
N MET A 374 10.19 8.44 -15.40
CA MET A 374 10.48 8.11 -14.01
C MET A 374 11.43 6.93 -13.88
N VAL A 375 11.16 5.85 -14.61
CA VAL A 375 11.98 4.64 -14.61
C VAL A 375 13.42 4.95 -15.03
N ALA A 376 13.59 5.72 -16.11
CA ALA A 376 14.91 6.09 -16.60
C ALA A 376 15.67 6.99 -15.60
N LEU A 377 15.00 7.97 -14.99
CA LEU A 377 15.63 8.87 -14.03
C LEU A 377 15.98 8.15 -12.72
N ALA A 378 15.09 7.30 -12.21
CA ALA A 378 15.35 6.49 -11.02
C ALA A 378 16.54 5.54 -11.25
N ALA A 379 16.59 4.85 -12.40
CA ALA A 379 17.71 4.01 -12.79
C ALA A 379 19.03 4.80 -12.86
N ALA A 380 19.01 6.04 -13.37
CA ALA A 380 20.20 6.88 -13.46
C ALA A 380 20.75 7.28 -12.08
N ILE A 381 19.88 7.57 -11.10
CA ILE A 381 20.29 7.93 -9.73
C ILE A 381 21.04 6.78 -9.06
N VAL A 382 20.63 5.53 -9.30
CA VAL A 382 21.27 4.34 -8.71
C VAL A 382 22.70 4.13 -9.23
N LEU A 383 23.00 4.61 -10.43
CA LEU A 383 24.34 4.51 -11.02
C LEU A 383 25.33 5.56 -10.48
N ILE A 384 24.89 6.45 -9.57
CA ILE A 384 25.78 7.41 -8.91
C ILE A 384 26.74 6.65 -7.99
N PRO A 385 28.07 6.73 -8.20
CA PRO A 385 29.03 5.99 -7.40
C PRO A 385 28.98 6.38 -5.92
N ARG A 386 29.12 5.39 -5.02
CA ARG A 386 29.25 5.58 -3.55
C ARG A 386 28.04 6.23 -2.87
N ALA A 387 26.85 6.17 -3.47
CA ALA A 387 25.64 6.56 -2.77
C ALA A 387 25.35 5.60 -1.59
N PRO A 388 24.93 6.10 -0.41
CA PRO A 388 24.64 5.26 0.75
C PRO A 388 23.28 4.57 0.59
N LEU A 389 23.23 3.52 -0.25
CA LEU A 389 21.98 2.92 -0.74
C LEU A 389 21.05 2.48 0.39
N GLY A 390 21.57 1.81 1.44
CA GLY A 390 20.71 1.39 2.56
C GLY A 390 20.12 2.53 3.37
N LEU A 391 20.85 3.64 3.56
CA LEU A 391 20.30 4.85 4.21
C LEU A 391 19.21 5.49 3.36
N ILE A 392 19.42 5.58 2.03
CA ILE A 392 18.42 6.09 1.10
C ILE A 392 17.17 5.21 1.17
N THR A 393 17.32 3.89 1.08
CA THR A 393 16.20 2.94 1.16
C THR A 393 15.41 3.13 2.45
N THR A 394 16.09 3.14 3.60
CA THR A 394 15.42 3.30 4.90
C THR A 394 14.70 4.64 5.02
N ALA A 395 15.32 5.73 4.54
CA ALA A 395 14.71 7.05 4.54
C ALA A 395 13.45 7.10 3.66
N VAL A 396 13.47 6.47 2.48
CA VAL A 396 12.30 6.38 1.60
C VAL A 396 11.17 5.59 2.26
N GLN A 397 11.47 4.50 2.96
CA GLN A 397 10.44 3.73 3.68
C GLN A 397 9.88 4.47 4.89
N ALA A 398 10.73 5.20 5.63
CA ALA A 398 10.26 6.09 6.68
C ALA A 398 9.35 7.19 6.09
N LEU A 399 9.69 7.74 4.92
CA LEU A 399 8.86 8.71 4.23
C LEU A 399 7.48 8.13 3.87
N ALA A 400 7.42 6.90 3.37
CA ALA A 400 6.15 6.21 3.11
C ALA A 400 5.28 6.15 4.39
N GLY A 401 5.88 5.82 5.53
CA GLY A 401 5.21 5.75 6.83
C GLY A 401 4.68 7.11 7.31
N ILE A 402 5.45 8.18 7.10
CA ILE A 402 5.04 9.57 7.41
C ILE A 402 3.89 10.04 6.52
N MET A 403 3.86 9.60 5.25
CA MET A 403 2.85 10.00 4.28
C MET A 403 1.52 9.24 4.43
N LEU A 404 1.55 8.05 5.02
CA LEU A 404 0.39 7.20 5.12
C LEU A 404 -0.80 7.80 5.90
N PRO A 405 -0.65 8.49 7.05
CA PRO A 405 -1.78 9.10 7.75
C PRO A 405 -2.60 10.02 6.85
N SER A 406 -1.94 10.81 6.00
CA SER A 406 -2.60 11.67 5.03
C SER A 406 -3.45 10.88 4.04
N ALA A 407 -2.87 9.82 3.47
CA ALA A 407 -3.56 8.97 2.51
C ALA A 407 -4.73 8.21 3.16
N THR A 408 -4.54 7.64 4.35
CA THR A 408 -5.60 6.94 5.09
C THR A 408 -6.73 7.88 5.50
N VAL A 409 -6.45 9.12 5.91
CA VAL A 409 -7.49 10.11 6.25
C VAL A 409 -8.40 10.38 5.05
N PHE A 410 -7.86 10.56 3.84
CA PHE A 410 -8.70 10.69 2.64
C PHE A 410 -9.55 9.44 2.39
N ALA A 411 -9.01 8.24 2.61
CA ALA A 411 -9.76 7.00 2.44
C ALA A 411 -10.93 6.91 3.44
N VAL A 412 -10.71 7.29 4.69
CA VAL A 412 -11.75 7.34 5.73
C VAL A 412 -12.80 8.39 5.39
N LEU A 413 -12.41 9.58 4.92
CA LEU A 413 -13.35 10.63 4.53
C LEU A 413 -14.23 10.19 3.35
N LEU A 414 -13.64 9.60 2.30
CA LEU A 414 -14.39 9.05 1.17
C LEU A 414 -15.29 7.89 1.58
N CYS A 415 -14.81 7.00 2.47
CA CYS A 415 -15.61 5.87 2.94
C CYS A 415 -16.77 6.26 3.87
N ASN A 416 -16.77 7.49 4.38
CA ASN A 416 -17.88 8.05 5.16
C ASN A 416 -18.78 8.97 4.33
N ASP A 417 -18.46 9.22 3.06
CA ASP A 417 -19.29 10.00 2.17
C ASP A 417 -20.44 9.15 1.60
N ARG A 418 -21.64 9.36 2.14
CA ARG A 418 -22.87 8.64 1.71
C ARG A 418 -23.21 8.89 0.24
N ALA A 419 -22.83 10.04 -0.33
CA ALA A 419 -23.08 10.30 -1.75
C ALA A 419 -22.19 9.42 -2.65
N VAL A 420 -21.01 9.01 -2.14
CA VAL A 420 -20.03 8.19 -2.85
C VAL A 420 -20.27 6.69 -2.66
N LEU A 421 -20.53 6.25 -1.42
CA LEU A 421 -20.67 4.82 -1.10
C LEU A 421 -22.08 4.34 -0.77
N GLY A 422 -23.04 5.25 -0.53
CA GLY A 422 -24.42 4.88 -0.17
C GLY A 422 -24.48 3.84 0.96
N PRO A 423 -25.04 2.63 0.74
CA PRO A 423 -25.14 1.58 1.75
C PRO A 423 -23.80 0.94 2.13
N TRP A 424 -22.71 1.28 1.46
CA TRP A 424 -21.39 0.74 1.67
C TRP A 424 -20.52 1.61 2.58
N VAL A 425 -21.04 2.69 3.18
CA VAL A 425 -20.28 3.54 4.11
C VAL A 425 -19.73 2.78 5.33
N ASN A 426 -18.69 3.35 5.95
CA ASN A 426 -18.11 2.80 7.17
C ASN A 426 -19.11 2.71 8.32
N LYS A 427 -19.09 1.56 8.99
CA LYS A 427 -19.74 1.38 10.29
C LYS A 427 -18.93 2.09 11.37
N LEU A 428 -19.58 2.42 12.48
CA LEU A 428 -18.94 3.07 13.65
C LEU A 428 -17.66 2.33 14.12
N TRP A 429 -17.69 1.00 14.16
CA TRP A 429 -16.52 0.22 14.59
C TRP A 429 -15.36 0.30 13.59
N LEU A 430 -15.63 0.34 12.28
CA LEU A 430 -14.60 0.53 11.25
C LEU A 430 -13.96 1.92 11.38
N ASN A 431 -14.76 2.94 11.65
CA ASN A 431 -14.25 4.29 11.92
C ASN A 431 -13.43 4.36 13.21
N ALA A 432 -13.82 3.63 14.26
CA ALA A 432 -13.04 3.54 15.48
C ALA A 432 -11.67 2.90 15.24
N VAL A 433 -11.64 1.75 14.54
CA VAL A 433 -10.39 1.08 14.20
C VAL A 433 -9.52 1.94 13.28
N ALA A 434 -10.07 2.51 12.21
CA ALA A 434 -9.35 3.42 11.32
C ALA A 434 -8.83 4.67 12.06
N GLY A 435 -9.61 5.20 13.01
CA GLY A 435 -9.17 6.30 13.88
C GLY A 435 -7.98 5.93 14.75
N VAL A 436 -7.99 4.74 15.36
CA VAL A 436 -6.85 4.21 16.14
C VAL A 436 -5.62 4.06 15.26
N ILE A 437 -5.77 3.52 14.05
CA ILE A 437 -4.68 3.37 13.07
C ILE A 437 -4.07 4.73 12.76
N VAL A 438 -4.88 5.68 12.28
CA VAL A 438 -4.40 7.04 11.93
C VAL A 438 -3.73 7.71 13.12
N ALA A 439 -4.31 7.60 14.31
CA ALA A 439 -3.75 8.18 15.52
C ALA A 439 -2.39 7.56 15.89
N ALA A 440 -2.27 6.23 15.90
CA ALA A 440 -1.02 5.55 16.19
C ALA A 440 0.09 5.95 15.22
N MET A 441 -0.25 6.06 13.93
CA MET A 441 0.71 6.47 12.91
C MET A 441 1.12 7.94 13.04
N LEU A 442 0.17 8.84 13.34
CA LEU A 442 0.49 10.24 13.62
C LEU A 442 1.38 10.37 14.87
N VAL A 443 1.14 9.57 15.91
CA VAL A 443 1.98 9.56 17.11
C VAL A 443 3.40 9.12 16.77
N LEU A 444 3.59 7.98 16.07
CA LEU A 444 4.91 7.50 15.67
C LEU A 444 5.64 8.50 14.77
N SER A 445 4.92 9.09 13.84
CA SER A 445 5.45 10.07 12.90
C SER A 445 5.82 11.40 13.61
N LEU A 446 5.03 11.84 14.61
CA LEU A 446 5.36 13.00 15.44
C LEU A 446 6.56 12.74 16.34
N ILE A 447 6.68 11.52 16.87
CA ILE A 447 7.85 11.10 17.65
C ILE A 447 9.12 11.29 16.82
N LEU A 448 9.14 10.76 15.59
CA LEU A 448 10.27 10.89 14.67
C LEU A 448 10.62 12.36 14.41
N VAL A 449 9.61 13.21 14.18
CA VAL A 449 9.79 14.65 13.95
C VAL A 449 10.41 15.34 15.16
N VAL A 450 9.84 15.16 16.35
CA VAL A 450 10.31 15.83 17.57
C VAL A 450 11.71 15.33 17.96
N SER A 451 11.96 14.02 17.88
CA SER A 451 13.28 13.44 18.20
C SER A 451 14.35 13.83 17.19
N THR A 452 13.97 14.22 15.98
CA THR A 452 14.90 14.75 14.97
C THR A 452 15.29 16.19 15.28
N VAL A 453 14.33 17.01 15.70
CA VAL A 453 14.58 18.43 16.06
C VAL A 453 15.28 18.55 17.41
N VAL A 454 14.91 17.71 18.37
CA VAL A 454 15.44 17.73 19.73
C VAL A 454 15.93 16.32 20.11
N PRO A 455 17.17 15.96 19.75
CA PRO A 455 17.71 14.62 19.99
C PRO A 455 17.80 14.22 21.46
N SER A 456 17.78 15.19 22.38
CA SER A 456 17.84 14.96 23.83
C SER A 456 16.49 14.56 24.44
N VAL A 457 15.40 14.54 23.67
CA VAL A 457 14.07 14.18 24.18
C VAL A 457 13.99 12.68 24.41
N ASP A 458 13.45 12.30 25.57
CA ASP A 458 13.11 10.92 25.86
C ASP A 458 11.91 10.48 25.00
N VAL A 459 12.19 9.57 24.07
CA VAL A 459 11.23 9.02 23.11
C VAL A 459 10.10 8.26 23.83
N THR A 460 10.39 7.63 24.97
CA THR A 460 9.39 6.92 25.77
C THR A 460 8.42 7.89 26.42
N VAL A 461 8.93 8.98 27.01
CA VAL A 461 8.09 10.05 27.56
C VAL A 461 7.22 10.65 26.47
N LEU A 462 7.80 10.92 25.30
CA LEU A 462 7.08 11.47 24.17
C LEU A 462 5.96 10.53 23.68
N LEU A 463 6.23 9.22 23.60
CA LEU A 463 5.23 8.20 23.26
C LEU A 463 4.08 8.19 24.25
N VAL A 464 4.36 8.24 25.56
CA VAL A 464 3.32 8.27 26.60
C VAL A 464 2.49 9.54 26.49
N VAL A 465 3.11 10.71 26.33
CA VAL A 465 2.41 12.00 26.24
C VAL A 465 1.55 12.07 24.98
N LEU A 466 2.14 11.86 23.80
CA LEU A 466 1.41 11.92 22.53
C LEU A 466 0.35 10.82 22.42
N GLY A 467 0.66 9.61 22.90
CA GLY A 467 -0.27 8.50 22.96
C GLY A 467 -1.47 8.78 23.87
N SER A 468 -1.24 9.41 25.03
CA SER A 468 -2.32 9.81 25.95
C SER A 468 -3.22 10.88 25.35
N VAL A 469 -2.62 11.88 24.68
CA VAL A 469 -3.37 12.94 23.97
C VAL A 469 -4.21 12.33 22.84
N ALA A 470 -3.61 11.47 22.02
CA ALA A 470 -4.31 10.78 20.93
C ALA A 470 -5.45 9.89 21.47
N GLY A 471 -5.20 9.15 22.55
CA GLY A 471 -6.21 8.34 23.23
C GLY A 471 -7.39 9.17 23.75
N LEU A 472 -7.11 10.33 24.35
CA LEU A 472 -8.14 11.26 24.80
C LEU A 472 -8.98 11.81 23.64
N ILE A 473 -8.33 12.21 22.53
CA ILE A 473 -9.01 12.70 21.33
C ILE A 473 -9.95 11.61 20.76
N LEU A 474 -9.46 10.37 20.66
CA LEU A 474 -10.26 9.24 20.18
C LEU A 474 -11.43 8.93 21.13
N PHE A 475 -11.20 8.97 22.45
CA PHE A 475 -12.24 8.74 23.44
C PHE A 475 -13.34 9.81 23.37
N VAL A 476 -12.97 11.09 23.36
CA VAL A 476 -13.92 12.22 23.27
C VAL A 476 -14.66 12.19 21.94
N GLY A 477 -13.96 11.98 20.82
CA GLY A 477 -14.57 11.87 19.49
C GLY A 477 -15.50 10.66 19.38
N GLY A 478 -15.11 9.52 19.94
CA GLY A 478 -15.93 8.31 20.00
C GLY A 478 -17.19 8.49 20.85
N ALA A 479 -17.06 9.07 22.03
CA ALA A 479 -18.19 9.40 22.90
C ALA A 479 -19.15 10.37 22.20
N TRP A 480 -18.63 11.44 21.59
CA TRP A 480 -19.45 12.41 20.86
C TRP A 480 -20.18 11.79 19.66
N SER A 481 -19.50 10.94 18.89
CA SER A 481 -20.10 10.18 17.78
C SER A 481 -21.20 9.24 18.27
N TRP A 482 -20.97 8.53 19.38
CA TRP A 482 -21.97 7.65 19.98
C TRP A 482 -23.20 8.40 20.46
N PHE A 483 -23.02 9.52 21.17
CA PHE A 483 -24.14 10.33 21.66
C PHE A 483 -24.92 11.02 20.54
N SER A 484 -24.23 11.51 19.50
CA SER A 484 -24.90 12.14 18.35
C SER A 484 -25.68 11.14 17.50
N ASN A 485 -25.21 9.89 17.36
CA ASN A 485 -25.93 8.86 16.61
C ASN A 485 -27.06 8.16 17.38
N ARG A 486 -27.13 8.28 18.71
CA ARG A 486 -28.22 7.65 19.50
C ARG A 486 -29.63 8.14 19.15
N GLY A 487 -29.74 9.32 18.55
CA GLY A 487 -31.01 9.90 18.09
C GLY A 487 -31.21 9.88 16.57
N ALA A 488 -30.30 9.28 15.81
CA ALA A 488 -30.42 9.23 14.36
C ALA A 488 -31.56 8.28 13.95
N PRO A 489 -32.40 8.65 12.97
CA PRO A 489 -33.42 7.74 12.44
C PRO A 489 -32.77 6.46 11.93
N ALA A 490 -33.42 5.32 12.14
CA ALA A 490 -32.98 4.05 11.58
C ALA A 490 -32.87 4.19 10.06
N GLU A 491 -31.72 3.83 9.49
CA GLU A 491 -31.56 3.83 8.05
C GLU A 491 -32.56 2.85 7.43
N PRO A 492 -33.20 3.19 6.30
CA PRO A 492 -34.09 2.29 5.61
C PRO A 492 -33.33 0.99 5.26
N GLU A 493 -33.94 -0.17 5.56
CA GLU A 493 -33.36 -1.46 5.24
C GLU A 493 -33.30 -1.65 3.72
N ILE A 494 -32.11 -1.47 3.17
CA ILE A 494 -31.82 -1.79 1.76
C ILE A 494 -31.64 -3.31 1.66
N SER A 495 -32.33 -3.93 0.71
CA SER A 495 -32.24 -5.38 0.51
C SER A 495 -30.80 -5.78 0.13
N ARG A 496 -30.42 -7.04 0.42
CA ARG A 496 -29.08 -7.54 0.05
C ARG A 496 -28.81 -7.44 -1.45
N GLU A 497 -29.83 -7.64 -2.28
CA GLU A 497 -29.72 -7.56 -3.74
C GLU A 497 -29.53 -6.12 -4.21
N GLU A 498 -30.30 -5.17 -3.68
CA GLU A 498 -30.10 -3.74 -3.97
C GLU A 498 -28.71 -3.27 -3.55
N ARG A 499 -28.23 -3.72 -2.38
CA ARG A 499 -26.89 -3.40 -1.89
C ARG A 499 -25.79 -3.98 -2.81
N ALA A 500 -25.93 -5.22 -3.25
CA ALA A 500 -24.98 -5.88 -4.15
C ALA A 500 -24.92 -5.25 -5.55
N ASN A 501 -25.99 -4.58 -5.96
CA ASN A 501 -26.09 -3.89 -7.25
C ASN A 501 -25.87 -2.37 -7.14
N TRP A 502 -25.72 -1.83 -5.93
CA TRP A 502 -25.56 -0.40 -5.72
C TRP A 502 -24.27 0.11 -6.36
N ARG A 503 -24.37 1.20 -7.13
CA ARG A 503 -23.25 1.88 -7.76
C ARG A 503 -23.30 3.36 -7.45
N MET A 504 -22.12 3.98 -7.37
CA MET A 504 -22.06 5.43 -7.24
C MET A 504 -22.78 6.09 -8.44
N PRO A 505 -23.65 7.08 -8.21
CA PRO A 505 -24.21 7.92 -9.27
C PRO A 505 -23.10 8.65 -10.05
N ALA A 506 -23.39 9.07 -11.28
CA ALA A 506 -22.43 9.86 -12.06
C ALA A 506 -21.89 11.06 -11.27
N LEU A 507 -20.56 11.25 -11.29
CA LEU A 507 -19.85 12.27 -10.49
C LEU A 507 -20.44 13.68 -10.60
N VAL A 508 -20.92 14.05 -11.79
CA VAL A 508 -21.52 15.36 -12.08
C VAL A 508 -22.79 15.61 -11.26
N LEU A 509 -23.46 14.56 -10.81
CA LEU A 509 -24.68 14.63 -10.01
C LEU A 509 -24.42 14.74 -8.51
N LEU A 510 -23.16 14.59 -8.06
CA LEU A 510 -22.85 14.57 -6.64
C LEU A 510 -22.43 15.95 -6.14
N GLU A 511 -23.21 16.53 -5.24
CA GLU A 511 -22.83 17.76 -4.54
C GLU A 511 -21.61 17.53 -3.63
N ARG A 512 -20.70 18.50 -3.58
CA ARG A 512 -19.50 18.41 -2.74
C ARG A 512 -19.88 18.48 -1.25
N PRO A 513 -19.26 17.66 -0.39
CA PRO A 513 -19.48 17.75 1.05
C PRO A 513 -19.02 19.12 1.56
N THR A 514 -19.87 19.77 2.36
CA THR A 514 -19.50 21.01 3.04
C THR A 514 -18.54 20.70 4.18
N TRP A 515 -17.40 21.37 4.19
CA TRP A 515 -16.41 21.22 5.24
C TRP A 515 -16.82 22.01 6.48
N SER A 516 -16.79 21.38 7.65
CA SER A 516 -16.83 22.14 8.91
C SER A 516 -15.49 22.86 9.09
N GLY A 517 -15.50 24.02 9.78
CA GLY A 517 -14.27 24.76 10.09
C GLY A 517 -13.20 23.88 10.74
N LEU A 518 -13.61 23.03 11.69
CA LEU A 518 -12.74 22.06 12.36
C LEU A 518 -12.08 21.07 11.38
N ARG A 519 -12.84 20.49 10.44
CA ARG A 519 -12.28 19.56 9.44
C ARG A 519 -11.29 20.27 8.51
N SER A 520 -11.60 21.51 8.12
CA SER A 520 -10.73 22.31 7.26
C SER A 520 -9.40 22.60 7.96
N THR A 521 -9.45 23.09 9.19
CA THR A 521 -8.25 23.33 10.01
C THR A 521 -7.46 22.05 10.23
N ALA A 522 -8.11 20.93 10.54
CA ALA A 522 -7.44 19.65 10.75
C ALA A 522 -6.69 19.16 9.50
N MET A 523 -7.26 19.31 8.31
CA MET A 523 -6.60 18.88 7.07
C MET A 523 -5.45 19.80 6.68
N TYR A 524 -5.58 21.12 6.89
CA TYR A 524 -4.45 22.02 6.68
C TYR A 524 -3.33 21.78 7.70
N ALA A 525 -3.67 21.46 8.95
CA ALA A 525 -2.70 21.06 9.97
C ALA A 525 -1.99 19.76 9.58
N LEU A 526 -2.72 18.74 9.09
CA LEU A 526 -2.15 17.49 8.58
C LEU A 526 -1.21 17.73 7.39
N ALA A 527 -1.59 18.62 6.47
CA ALA A 527 -0.75 18.97 5.33
C ALA A 527 0.52 19.72 5.73
N GLY A 528 0.40 20.71 6.62
CA GLY A 528 1.56 21.46 7.15
C GLY A 528 2.51 20.56 7.94
N TYR A 529 1.95 19.66 8.76
CA TYR A 529 2.69 18.62 9.46
C TYR A 529 3.48 17.73 8.49
N LEU A 530 2.85 17.30 7.39
CA LEU A 530 3.51 16.44 6.41
C LEU A 530 4.71 17.14 5.77
N VAL A 531 4.56 18.40 5.35
CA VAL A 531 5.66 19.18 4.75
C VAL A 531 6.82 19.31 5.74
N LEU A 532 6.52 19.66 7.00
CA LEU A 532 7.55 19.74 8.05
C LEU A 532 8.25 18.40 8.26
N SER A 533 7.50 17.30 8.30
CA SER A 533 8.04 15.95 8.51
C SER A 533 8.97 15.52 7.38
N ILE A 534 8.62 15.82 6.12
CA ILE A 534 9.44 15.55 4.95
C ILE A 534 10.78 16.30 5.04
N VAL A 535 10.74 17.59 5.39
CA VAL A 535 11.95 18.42 5.52
C VAL A 535 12.85 17.87 6.62
N LEU A 536 12.29 17.54 7.78
CA LEU A 536 13.05 17.01 8.91
C LEU A 536 13.63 15.63 8.63
N LEU A 537 12.90 14.76 7.94
CA LEU A 537 13.42 13.48 7.50
C LEU A 537 14.62 13.66 6.56
N ALA A 538 14.57 14.62 5.64
CA ALA A 538 15.71 14.94 4.77
C ALA A 538 16.92 15.42 5.58
N VAL A 539 16.72 16.27 6.60
CA VAL A 539 17.78 16.68 7.53
C VAL A 539 18.37 15.46 8.27
N LYS A 540 17.52 14.56 8.77
CA LYS A 540 17.97 13.35 9.48
C LYS A 540 18.75 12.41 8.58
N ALA A 541 18.32 12.24 7.34
CA ALA A 541 19.02 11.41 6.36
C ALA A 541 20.42 11.97 6.07
N VAL A 542 20.57 13.29 5.94
CA VAL A 542 21.88 13.95 5.77
C VAL A 542 22.75 13.76 7.02
N GLU A 543 22.20 13.95 8.22
CA GLU A 543 22.93 13.75 9.47
C GLU A 543 23.50 12.32 9.57
N LEU A 544 22.66 11.31 9.32
CA LEU A 544 23.06 9.90 9.33
C LEU A 544 24.12 9.59 8.25
N ALA A 545 24.04 10.25 7.09
CA ALA A 545 25.03 10.09 6.03
C ALA A 545 26.38 10.72 6.38
N THR A 546 26.41 11.79 7.20
CA THR A 546 27.65 12.46 7.62
C THR A 546 28.34 11.85 8.84
N GLN A 547 27.64 11.00 9.60
CA GLN A 547 28.18 10.32 10.79
C GLN A 547 28.88 8.98 10.48
N ARG A 548 28.77 8.49 9.24
CA ARG A 548 29.47 7.31 8.71
C ARG A 548 30.67 7.74 7.89
#